data_AF-F9PP84-F1
#
_entry.id   AF-F9PP84-F1
#
_cell.length_a   1.000
_cell.length_b   1.000
_cell.length_c   1.000
_cell.angle_alpha   90.00
_cell.angle_beta   90.00
_cell.angle_gamma   90.00
#
_symmetry.space_group_name_H-M   'P 1'
#
loop_
_entity.id
_entity.type
_entity.pdbx_description
1 polymer ?
#
loop_
_entity_poly.entity_id
_entity_poly.type
_entity_poly.pdbx_seq_one_letter_code
_entity_poly.pdbx_strand_id
1 'polypeptide(L)'
;MEIKRVTEYNNPLFSQIVLNQRGAFLIDEEPYKIEIISSDSALVKGKNGENFKKLIEYFRYYSPHINNFLMRIIKKLFLLKRSRF
;
A
#
# COMPACT_ATOMS: atom_id res chain seq x y z
N MET A 1 -13.47 -9.35 2.57
CA MET A 1 -12.39 -8.36 2.66
C MET A 1 -11.92 -8.27 4.09
N GLU A 2 -10.85 -9.00 4.37
CA GLU A 2 -10.11 -8.92 5.62
C GLU A 2 -8.90 -7.99 5.41
N ILE A 3 -8.70 -7.02 6.30
CA ILE A 3 -7.52 -6.14 6.29
C ILE A 3 -6.60 -6.55 7.42
N LYS A 4 -5.37 -6.94 7.10
CA LYS A 4 -4.31 -7.24 8.07
C LYS A 4 -3.22 -6.19 7.96
N ARG A 5 -2.80 -5.63 9.10
CA ARG A 5 -1.63 -4.74 9.15
C ARG A 5 -0.38 -5.58 9.32
N VAL A 6 0.64 -5.31 8.51
CA VAL A 6 1.94 -5.98 8.64
C VAL A 6 2.72 -5.30 9.76
N THR A 7 3.13 -6.08 10.76
CA THR A 7 3.89 -5.60 11.93
C THR A 7 5.39 -5.87 11.81
N GLU A 8 5.78 -6.74 10.90
CA GLU A 8 7.18 -7.10 10.63
C GLU A 8 7.92 -5.97 9.91
N TYR A 9 9.05 -5.54 10.47
CA TYR A 9 9.87 -4.47 9.87
C TYR A 9 10.78 -4.92 8.73
N ASN A 10 10.89 -6.23 8.50
CA ASN A 10 11.78 -6.82 7.49
C ASN A 10 11.00 -7.55 6.38
N ASN A 11 9.72 -7.23 6.20
CA ASN A 11 8.88 -7.92 5.24
C ASN A 11 9.28 -7.55 3.78
N PRO A 12 9.68 -8.51 2.94
CA PRO A 12 10.25 -8.22 1.61
C PRO A 12 9.23 -7.68 0.60
N LEU A 13 7.93 -7.76 0.89
CA LEU A 13 6.88 -7.23 0.01
C LEU A 13 6.78 -5.70 0.05
N PHE A 14 7.39 -5.07 1.05
CA PHE A 14 7.28 -3.64 1.31
C PHE A 14 8.64 -2.97 1.41
N SER A 15 8.67 -1.66 1.10
CA SER A 15 9.87 -0.86 1.32
C SER A 15 10.02 -0.52 2.81
N GLN A 16 11.25 -0.33 3.27
CA GLN A 16 11.53 0.03 4.66
C GLN A 16 10.79 1.31 5.10
N ILE A 17 10.65 2.28 4.20
CA ILE A 17 9.91 3.53 4.45
C ILE A 17 8.46 3.22 4.87
N VAL A 18 7.77 2.36 4.12
CA VAL A 18 6.38 1.98 4.39
C VAL A 18 6.25 1.17 5.69
N LEU A 19 7.20 0.28 5.95
CA LEU A 19 7.24 -0.52 7.19
C LEU A 19 7.46 0.38 8.42
N ASN A 20 8.39 1.33 8.33
CA ASN A 20 8.68 2.28 9.40
C ASN A 20 7.49 3.21 9.69
N GLN A 21 6.76 3.63 8.66
CA GLN A 21 5.51 4.40 8.79
C GLN A 21 4.30 3.55 9.22
N ARG A 22 4.49 2.22 9.35
CA ARG A 22 3.44 1.24 9.62
C ARG A 22 2.27 1.33 8.64
N GLY A 23 2.58 1.59 7.38
CA GLY A 23 1.64 1.71 6.27
C GLY A 23 1.55 0.46 5.39
N ALA A 24 2.07 -0.68 5.85
CA ALA A 24 1.99 -1.95 5.12
C ALA A 24 0.76 -2.77 5.52
N PHE A 25 0.02 -3.23 4.52
CA PHE A 25 -1.24 -3.95 4.69
C PHE A 25 -1.35 -5.13 3.73
N LEU A 26 -2.07 -6.15 4.16
CA LEU A 26 -2.53 -7.27 3.33
C LEU A 26 -4.05 -7.22 3.30
N ILE A 27 -4.64 -7.18 2.11
CA ILE A 27 -6.08 -7.26 1.91
C ILE A 27 -6.37 -8.53 1.15
N ASP A 28 -7.05 -9.48 1.79
CA ASP A 28 -7.29 -10.82 1.23
C ASP A 28 -5.97 -11.42 0.67
N GLU A 29 -4.90 -11.36 1.47
CA GLU A 29 -3.52 -11.82 1.17
C GLU A 29 -2.73 -11.03 0.11
N GLU A 30 -3.36 -10.05 -0.56
CA GLU A 30 -2.69 -9.20 -1.54
C GLU A 30 -2.04 -7.96 -0.89
N PRO A 31 -0.84 -7.51 -1.33
CA PRO A 31 -0.14 -6.40 -0.71
C PRO A 31 -0.71 -5.04 -1.11
N TYR A 32 -0.98 -4.22 -0.09
CA TYR A 32 -1.37 -2.82 -0.19
C TYR A 32 -0.48 -1.97 0.70
N LYS A 33 -0.20 -0.75 0.26
CA LYS A 33 0.65 0.16 1.03
C LYS A 33 0.13 1.58 1.02
N ILE A 34 0.31 2.23 2.15
CA ILE A 34 0.13 3.65 2.35
C ILE A 34 1.49 4.22 2.73
N GLU A 35 1.96 5.16 1.92
CA GLU A 35 3.22 5.87 2.11
C GLU A 35 2.89 7.32 2.42
N ILE A 36 3.16 7.79 3.64
CA ILE A 36 2.97 9.19 4.01
C ILE A 36 4.05 10.00 3.29
N ILE A 37 3.63 10.96 2.48
CA ILE A 37 4.51 11.79 1.65
C ILE A 37 4.57 13.26 2.10
N SER A 38 3.61 13.69 2.92
CA SER A 38 3.59 15.02 3.55
C SER A 38 2.86 14.96 4.90
N SER A 39 2.73 16.11 5.56
CA SER A 39 2.00 16.26 6.83
C SER A 39 0.50 15.94 6.73
N ASP A 40 -0.09 15.99 5.54
CA ASP A 40 -1.53 15.81 5.32
C ASP A 40 -1.86 14.82 4.19
N SER A 41 -0.83 14.30 3.49
CA SER A 41 -1.00 13.52 2.27
C SER A 41 -0.28 12.17 2.33
N ALA A 42 -0.92 11.16 1.76
CA ALA A 42 -0.36 9.83 1.60
C ALA A 42 -0.65 9.23 0.22
N LEU A 43 0.23 8.34 -0.22
CA LEU A 43 0.13 7.61 -1.47
C LEU A 43 -0.28 6.17 -1.19
N VAL A 44 -1.47 5.80 -1.69
CA VAL A 44 -2.05 4.46 -1.58
C VAL A 44 -1.71 3.67 -2.84
N LYS A 45 -1.06 2.52 -2.69
CA LYS A 45 -0.76 1.61 -3.80
C LYS A 45 -1.28 0.22 -3.51
N GLY A 46 -1.81 -0.45 -4.52
CA GLY A 46 -2.27 -1.82 -4.42
C GLY A 46 -2.82 -2.33 -5.75
N LYS A 47 -3.34 -3.56 -5.75
CA LYS A 47 -3.79 -4.26 -6.96
C LYS A 47 -5.19 -3.85 -7.43
N ASN A 48 -6.15 -3.70 -6.50
CA ASN A 48 -7.53 -3.32 -6.81
C ASN A 48 -7.87 -1.96 -6.17
N GLY A 49 -8.33 -1.02 -6.99
CA GLY A 49 -8.74 0.31 -6.54
C GLY A 49 -9.99 0.33 -5.66
N GLU A 50 -10.88 -0.66 -5.81
CA GLU A 50 -12.10 -0.78 -4.99
C GLU A 50 -11.79 -0.93 -3.50
N ASN A 51 -10.63 -1.52 -3.18
CA ASN A 51 -10.18 -1.74 -1.82
C ASN A 51 -9.58 -0.49 -1.16
N PHE A 52 -9.26 0.56 -1.94
CA PHE A 52 -8.61 1.76 -1.41
C PHE A 52 -9.48 2.50 -0.41
N LYS A 53 -10.79 2.62 -0.66
CA LYS A 53 -11.70 3.35 0.24
C LYS A 53 -11.69 2.77 1.65
N LYS A 54 -11.91 1.47 1.77
CA LYS A 54 -11.92 0.76 3.07
C LYS A 54 -10.55 0.79 3.75
N LEU A 55 -9.47 0.66 2.98
CA LEU A 55 -8.11 0.76 3.50
C LEU A 55 -7.80 2.16 4.07
N ILE A 56 -8.24 3.22 3.37
CA ILE A 56 -8.08 4.61 3.81
C ILE A 56 -8.87 4.85 5.10
N GLU A 57 -10.11 4.39 5.19
CA GLU A 57 -10.92 4.49 6.41
C GLU A 57 -10.24 3.80 7.60
N TYR A 58 -9.74 2.57 7.40
CA TYR A 58 -8.99 1.84 8.42
C TYR A 58 -7.73 2.61 8.87
N PHE A 59 -6.98 3.17 7.92
CA PHE A 59 -5.77 3.92 8.21
C PHE A 59 -6.06 5.24 8.96
N ARG A 60 -7.13 5.95 8.59
CA ARG A 60 -7.55 7.21 9.22
C ARG A 60 -7.86 7.07 10.71
N TYR A 61 -8.27 5.90 11.17
CA TYR A 61 -8.41 5.62 12.60
C TYR A 61 -7.11 5.90 13.38
N TYR A 62 -5.95 5.62 12.77
CA TYR A 62 -4.63 5.83 13.38
C TYR A 62 -3.98 7.18 13.01
N SER A 63 -4.32 7.70 11.83
CA SER A 63 -3.71 8.93 11.28
C SER A 63 -4.78 9.89 10.76
N PRO A 64 -5.62 10.47 11.65
CA PRO A 64 -6.77 11.28 11.24
C PRO A 64 -6.39 12.61 10.55
N HIS A 65 -5.15 13.07 10.72
CA HIS A 65 -4.63 14.29 10.09
C HIS A 65 -4.30 14.11 8.60
N ILE A 66 -4.17 12.87 8.12
CA ILE A 66 -3.94 12.60 6.70
C ILE A 66 -5.28 12.64 5.97
N ASN A 67 -5.50 13.72 5.23
CA ASN A 67 -6.75 14.00 4.54
C ASN A 67 -6.66 13.70 3.05
N ASN A 68 -5.48 13.85 2.46
CA ASN A 68 -5.25 13.76 1.02
C ASN A 68 -4.65 12.40 0.64
N PHE A 69 -5.33 11.65 -0.22
CA PHE A 69 -4.87 10.32 -0.65
C PHE A 69 -4.71 10.27 -2.17
N LEU A 70 -3.47 10.11 -2.61
CA LEU A 70 -3.14 9.82 -4.00
C LEU A 70 -3.24 8.31 -4.22
N MET A 71 -4.05 7.87 -5.18
CA MET A 71 -4.30 6.45 -5.43
C MET A 71 -3.56 5.97 -6.67
N ARG A 72 -2.82 4.86 -6.57
CA ARG A 72 -2.09 4.27 -7.69
C ARG A 72 -2.23 2.75 -7.75
N ILE A 73 -2.89 2.27 -8.80
CA ILE A 73 -2.97 0.84 -9.09
C ILE A 73 -1.59 0.33 -9.53
N ILE A 74 -1.13 -0.76 -8.91
CA ILE A 74 0.10 -1.45 -9.29
C ILE A 74 -0.21 -2.33 -10.49
N LYS A 75 0.16 -1.87 -11.69
CA LYS A 75 0.21 -2.74 -12.87
C LYS A 75 1.48 -3.59 -12.77
N LYS A 76 1.32 -4.90 -12.63
CA LYS A 76 2.44 -5.85 -12.78
C LYS A 76 2.87 -5.77 -14.25
N LEU A 77 3.90 -4.97 -14.55
CA LEU A 77 4.47 -4.93 -15.88
C LEU A 77 5.19 -6.26 -16.08
N PHE A 78 4.52 -7.22 -16.72
CA PHE A 78 5.18 -8.42 -17.22
C PHE A 78 6.12 -7.95 -18.34
N LEU A 79 7.36 -7.61 -17.99
CA LEU A 79 8.44 -7.58 -18.95
C LEU A 79 8.67 -9.03 -19.36
N LEU A 80 8.00 -9.45 -20.45
CA LEU A 80 8.44 -10.60 -21.23
C LEU A 80 9.92 -10.34 -21.56
N LYS A 81 10.82 -10.99 -20.83
CA LYS A 81 12.17 -11.25 -21.34
C LYS A 81 11.97 -12.15 -22.55
N ARG A 82 11.77 -11.53 -23.71
CA ARG A 82 11.83 -12.20 -25.00
C ARG A 82 13.29 -12.56 -25.17
N SER A 83 13.63 -13.78 -24.73
CA SER A 83 14.91 -14.43 -25.00
C SER A 83 15.10 -14.36 -26.51
N ARG A 84 16.01 -13.52 -26.97
CA ARG A 84 16.51 -13.62 -28.33
C ARG A 84 17.56 -14.72 -28.30
N PHE A 85 17.29 -15.73 -29.12
CA PHE A 85 18.21 -16.78 -29.55
C PHE A 85 19.50 -16.18 -30.08
#